data_AF-A0A818ZX67-F1
#
_entry.id   AF-A0A818ZX67-F1
#
_cell.length_a   1.000
_cell.length_b   1.000
_cell.length_c   1.000
_cell.angle_alpha   90.00
_cell.angle_beta   90.00
_cell.angle_gamma   90.00
#
_symmetry.space_group_name_H-M   'P 1'
#
loop_
_entity.id
_entity.type
_entity.pdbx_description
1 polymer ?
#
loop_
_entity_poly.entity_id
_entity_poly.type
_entity_poly.pdbx_seq_one_letter_code
_entity_poly.pdbx_strand_id
1 'polypeptide(L)'
;ALQLLTVIVDSVRNEGDKWKRLSRQIVDVLLVHLQSHVAIGSSKNQTLLDLYSTQLTLFDVVSSVALRPIDPFVVAFRALANRNDINHHTINRWLMNINIILRCLVQNSTEDAILTRWNDALSSVNGTRNETFSAALLRILHDVVLRLLTNTRQLRGQIDMTLVFLTSDYLYLLMHIMENAKQFRTIIYDFRQLLIHDETDETVHRLDTFSYLTILSEYFKLLSSFYIPLLLQWTHILNMLDYIQEAWWSSMLSILIPSSLITHLSISGQLQSYCDLICRHELYVEHLTSIITHYQLLFFLFEQSDTCTYVHNLFGLIHRTSVASHLFVESIYTNWDNLLKRNKLLLSLKIFRTLEGIHLDETCLLLVLLIEQFLPLPYISVLRLAELIVLIVLKRC
;
A
#
# COMPACT_ATOMS: atom_id res chain seq x y z
N ALA A 1 -10.88 -28.59 18.42
CA ALA A 1 -10.48 -28.17 19.78
C ALA A 1 -10.58 -26.64 19.95
N LEU A 2 -9.79 -25.83 19.22
CA LEU A 2 -9.87 -24.36 19.31
C LEU A 2 -11.27 -23.79 19.02
N GLN A 3 -11.98 -24.31 18.02
CA GLN A 3 -13.38 -23.94 17.74
C GLN A 3 -14.37 -24.30 18.87
N LEU A 4 -14.06 -25.31 19.68
CA LEU A 4 -14.89 -25.63 20.85
C LEU A 4 -14.56 -24.66 21.98
N LEU A 5 -13.28 -24.31 22.14
CA LEU A 5 -12.86 -23.29 23.10
C LEU A 5 -13.47 -21.91 22.79
N THR A 6 -13.55 -21.50 21.52
CA THR A 6 -14.21 -20.24 21.15
C THR A 6 -15.66 -20.20 21.61
N VAL A 7 -16.41 -21.28 21.37
CA VAL A 7 -17.82 -21.40 21.79
C VAL A 7 -17.94 -21.41 23.32
N ILE A 8 -17.05 -22.10 24.02
CA ILE A 8 -17.06 -22.15 25.50
C ILE A 8 -16.81 -20.76 26.08
N VAL A 9 -15.80 -20.03 25.58
CA VAL A 9 -15.49 -18.68 26.07
C VAL A 9 -16.65 -17.73 25.80
N ASP A 10 -17.27 -17.80 24.63
CA ASP A 10 -18.42 -16.96 24.29
C ASP A 10 -19.64 -17.27 25.17
N SER A 11 -19.90 -18.55 25.46
CA SER A 11 -21.02 -18.94 26.35
C SER A 11 -20.85 -18.42 27.78
N VAL A 12 -19.61 -18.26 28.25
CA VAL A 12 -19.30 -17.80 29.61
C VAL A 12 -19.23 -16.27 29.68
N ARG A 13 -19.37 -15.56 28.56
CA ARG A 13 -19.27 -14.08 28.47
C ARG A 13 -20.18 -13.34 29.45
N ASN A 14 -21.36 -13.90 29.73
CA ASN A 14 -22.34 -13.33 30.67
C ASN A 14 -21.92 -13.48 32.15
N GLU A 15 -20.97 -14.37 32.48
CA GLU A 15 -20.52 -14.64 33.85
C GLU A 15 -19.32 -13.75 34.30
N GLY A 16 -19.04 -12.66 33.57
CA GLY A 16 -18.17 -11.55 33.97
C GLY A 16 -16.76 -11.96 34.46
N ASP A 17 -16.63 -12.24 35.76
CA ASP A 17 -15.36 -12.59 36.40
C ASP A 17 -14.85 -13.99 36.04
N LYS A 18 -15.74 -14.97 35.83
CA LYS A 18 -15.34 -16.28 35.32
C LYS A 18 -14.81 -16.17 33.89
N TRP A 19 -15.47 -15.37 33.05
CA TRP A 19 -15.03 -15.09 31.69
C TRP A 19 -13.63 -14.47 31.65
N LYS A 20 -13.34 -13.48 32.50
CA LYS A 20 -12.01 -12.86 32.61
C LYS A 20 -10.92 -13.87 33.01
N ARG A 21 -11.19 -14.74 33.99
CA ARG A 21 -10.22 -15.75 34.46
C ARG A 21 -9.93 -16.81 33.41
N LEU A 22 -10.97 -17.36 32.76
CA LEU A 22 -10.83 -18.33 31.67
C LEU A 22 -10.11 -17.70 30.47
N SER A 23 -10.49 -16.48 30.09
CA SER A 23 -9.82 -15.68 29.06
C SER A 23 -8.32 -15.58 29.34
N ARG A 24 -7.93 -15.28 30.58
CA ARG A 24 -6.52 -15.17 30.96
C ARG A 24 -5.76 -16.49 30.80
N GLN A 25 -6.32 -17.58 31.32
CA GLN A 25 -5.70 -18.90 31.22
C GLN A 25 -5.51 -19.33 29.76
N ILE A 26 -6.50 -19.09 28.91
CA ILE A 26 -6.44 -19.43 27.49
C ILE A 26 -5.37 -18.60 26.79
N VAL A 27 -5.30 -17.29 27.03
CA VAL A 27 -4.29 -16.41 26.43
C VAL A 27 -2.89 -16.83 26.84
N ASP A 28 -2.66 -17.09 28.14
CA ASP A 28 -1.33 -17.47 28.65
C ASP A 28 -0.86 -18.79 28.01
N VAL A 29 -1.74 -19.78 27.85
CA VAL A 29 -1.41 -21.05 27.16
C VAL A 29 -1.16 -20.82 25.68
N LEU A 30 -2.02 -20.09 24.98
CA LEU A 30 -1.89 -19.85 23.54
C LEU A 30 -0.61 -19.09 23.21
N LEU A 31 -0.24 -18.10 24.01
CA LEU A 31 0.96 -17.31 23.79
C LEU A 31 2.23 -18.16 23.81
N VAL A 32 2.33 -19.11 24.74
CA VAL A 32 3.46 -20.08 24.80
C VAL A 32 3.49 -20.95 23.53
N HIS A 33 2.34 -21.34 23.00
CA HIS A 33 2.27 -22.11 21.75
C HIS A 33 2.65 -21.27 20.52
N LEU A 34 2.23 -20.00 20.48
CA LEU A 34 2.62 -19.06 19.42
C LEU A 34 4.13 -18.82 19.41
N GLN A 35 4.78 -18.78 20.58
CA GLN A 35 6.24 -18.66 20.71
C GLN A 35 6.98 -19.95 20.33
N SER A 36 6.49 -21.12 20.75
CA SER A 36 7.25 -22.38 20.66
C SER A 36 7.16 -23.09 19.30
N HIS A 37 6.28 -22.65 18.39
CA HIS A 37 6.02 -23.31 17.10
C HIS A 37 5.70 -24.83 17.19
N VAL A 38 5.44 -25.36 18.39
CA VAL A 38 5.08 -26.77 18.60
C VAL A 38 3.74 -27.03 17.92
N ALA A 39 3.70 -28.09 17.11
CA ALA A 39 2.64 -28.37 16.17
C ALA A 39 1.27 -28.54 16.85
N ILE A 40 0.46 -27.48 16.91
CA ILE A 40 -0.99 -27.63 16.94
C ILE A 40 -1.43 -27.90 15.49
N GLY A 41 -1.52 -29.17 15.13
CA GLY A 41 -2.12 -29.61 13.87
C GLY A 41 -1.17 -29.85 12.69
N SER A 42 -1.65 -30.70 11.79
CA SER A 42 -0.93 -31.32 10.67
C SER A 42 -0.48 -30.33 9.60
N SER A 43 0.51 -30.76 8.82
CA SER A 43 1.30 -30.00 7.85
C SER A 43 0.57 -29.57 6.56
N LYS A 44 -0.77 -29.48 6.55
CA LYS A 44 -1.51 -29.08 5.34
C LYS A 44 -1.82 -27.58 5.35
N ASN A 45 -1.55 -26.92 4.23
CA ASN A 45 -1.75 -25.46 4.07
C ASN A 45 -3.19 -25.01 4.30
N GLN A 46 -4.18 -25.80 3.88
CA GLN A 46 -5.60 -25.47 4.10
C GLN A 46 -5.99 -25.52 5.58
N THR A 47 -5.44 -26.48 6.34
CA THR A 47 -5.65 -26.53 7.79
C THR A 47 -4.96 -25.38 8.53
N LEU A 48 -3.91 -24.77 7.97
CA LEU A 48 -3.26 -23.61 8.59
C LEU A 48 -4.12 -22.34 8.51
N LEU A 49 -4.80 -22.09 7.39
CA LEU A 49 -5.69 -20.92 7.26
C LEU A 49 -6.94 -21.06 8.14
N ASP A 50 -7.49 -22.27 8.27
CA ASP A 50 -8.58 -22.55 9.20
C ASP A 50 -8.13 -22.37 10.66
N LEU A 51 -6.91 -22.81 10.99
CA LEU A 51 -6.31 -22.55 12.30
C LEU A 51 -6.11 -21.04 12.54
N TYR A 52 -5.63 -20.30 11.54
CA TYR A 52 -5.44 -18.86 11.64
C TYR A 52 -6.76 -18.13 11.93
N SER A 53 -7.78 -18.39 11.13
CA SER A 53 -9.10 -17.75 11.31
C SER A 53 -9.72 -18.10 12.66
N THR A 54 -9.60 -19.36 13.12
CA THR A 54 -10.12 -19.78 14.43
C THR A 54 -9.34 -19.20 15.61
N GLN A 55 -8.04 -18.95 15.45
CA GLN A 55 -7.26 -18.24 16.47
C GLN A 55 -7.64 -16.76 16.52
N LEU A 56 -7.82 -16.11 15.37
CA LEU A 56 -8.29 -14.72 15.32
C LEU A 56 -9.65 -14.55 15.99
N THR A 57 -10.63 -15.41 15.67
CA THR A 57 -11.96 -15.35 16.31
C THR A 57 -11.89 -15.63 17.80
N LEU A 58 -10.97 -16.50 18.26
CA LEU A 58 -10.74 -16.72 19.68
C LEU A 58 -10.23 -15.45 20.38
N PHE A 59 -9.24 -14.76 19.81
CA PHE A 59 -8.74 -13.52 20.38
C PHE A 59 -9.79 -12.40 20.38
N ASP A 60 -10.72 -12.39 19.41
CA ASP A 60 -11.84 -11.43 19.37
C ASP A 60 -12.90 -11.68 20.46
N VAL A 61 -13.06 -12.94 20.92
CA VAL A 61 -14.07 -13.34 21.94
C VAL A 61 -13.54 -13.24 23.38
N VAL A 62 -12.22 -13.36 23.55
CA VAL A 62 -11.55 -13.29 24.85
C VAL A 62 -11.68 -11.90 25.48
N SER A 63 -11.68 -11.85 26.81
CA SER A 63 -11.76 -10.59 27.54
C SER A 63 -10.56 -9.67 27.28
N SER A 64 -10.81 -8.40 26.97
CA SER A 64 -9.76 -7.39 26.78
C SER A 64 -8.86 -7.24 28.02
N VAL A 65 -9.34 -7.57 29.21
CA VAL A 65 -8.54 -7.60 30.45
C VAL A 65 -7.40 -8.62 30.37
N ALA A 66 -7.62 -9.76 29.69
CA ALA A 66 -6.59 -10.78 29.50
C ALA A 66 -5.49 -10.33 28.51
N LEU A 67 -5.82 -9.38 27.63
CA LEU A 67 -4.93 -8.83 26.59
C LEU A 67 -4.15 -7.58 27.05
N ARG A 68 -4.58 -6.92 28.12
CA ARG A 68 -3.97 -5.67 28.65
C ARG A 68 -2.53 -5.77 29.13
N PRO A 69 -2.07 -6.82 29.84
CA PRO A 69 -0.64 -6.94 30.10
C PRO A 69 0.03 -7.25 28.76
N ILE A 70 0.62 -6.22 28.19
CA ILE A 70 1.26 -6.25 26.87
C ILE A 70 2.63 -6.91 26.90
N ASP A 71 3.30 -6.96 28.06
CA ASP A 71 4.67 -7.48 28.18
C ASP A 71 4.84 -8.87 27.58
N PRO A 72 3.96 -9.86 27.87
CA PRO A 72 4.07 -11.18 27.28
C PRO A 72 3.93 -11.14 25.75
N PHE A 73 3.06 -10.29 25.21
CA PHE A 73 2.88 -10.13 23.76
C PHE A 73 4.09 -9.48 23.09
N VAL A 74 4.67 -8.43 23.69
CA VAL A 74 5.87 -7.77 23.18
C VAL A 74 7.07 -8.73 23.21
N VAL A 75 7.24 -9.49 24.30
CA VAL A 75 8.28 -10.51 24.42
C VAL A 75 8.09 -11.62 23.38
N ALA A 76 6.84 -12.09 23.20
CA ALA A 76 6.52 -13.08 22.17
C ALA A 76 6.82 -12.58 20.76
N PHE A 77 6.37 -11.36 20.45
CA PHE A 77 6.58 -10.72 19.15
C PHE A 77 8.08 -10.59 18.86
N ARG A 78 8.86 -10.09 19.83
CA ARG A 78 10.30 -9.92 19.69
C ARG A 78 11.04 -11.24 19.50
N ALA A 79 10.67 -12.27 20.26
CA ALA A 79 11.26 -13.60 20.11
C ALA A 79 11.02 -14.17 18.71
N LEU A 80 9.83 -13.97 18.15
CA LEU A 80 9.49 -14.37 16.79
C LEU A 80 10.22 -13.51 15.74
N ALA A 81 10.27 -12.19 15.94
CA ALA A 81 10.93 -11.27 15.03
C ALA A 81 12.42 -11.60 14.90
N ASN A 82 13.13 -11.81 16.00
CA ASN A 82 14.59 -12.01 16.03
C ASN A 82 15.05 -13.42 15.57
N ARG A 83 14.13 -14.25 15.07
CA ARG A 83 14.46 -15.61 14.68
C ARG A 83 15.15 -15.66 13.32
N ASN A 84 16.34 -16.24 13.27
CA ASN A 84 17.11 -16.39 12.02
C ASN A 84 16.80 -17.71 11.28
N ASP A 85 16.42 -18.76 12.01
CA ASP A 85 16.24 -20.12 11.46
C ASP A 85 14.81 -20.39 10.95
N ILE A 86 14.33 -19.57 10.02
CA ILE A 86 13.00 -19.78 9.43
C ILE A 86 13.20 -20.58 8.13
N ASN A 87 12.69 -21.81 8.09
CA ASN A 87 12.72 -22.67 6.89
C ASN A 87 11.45 -22.48 6.04
N HIS A 88 11.48 -22.93 4.77
CA HIS A 88 10.32 -22.89 3.86
C HIS A 88 9.07 -23.56 4.44
N HIS A 89 9.22 -24.64 5.21
CA HIS A 89 8.08 -25.34 5.81
C HIS A 89 7.48 -24.63 7.04
N THR A 90 8.23 -23.72 7.66
CA THR A 90 7.84 -23.07 8.92
C THR A 90 7.43 -21.62 8.73
N ILE A 91 7.70 -21.02 7.57
CA ILE A 91 7.45 -19.60 7.30
C ILE A 91 5.96 -19.24 7.42
N ASN A 92 5.06 -20.06 6.90
CA ASN A 92 3.62 -19.80 6.96
C ASN A 92 3.15 -19.75 8.42
N ARG A 93 3.56 -20.71 9.24
CA ARG A 93 3.24 -20.72 10.67
C ARG A 93 3.91 -19.57 11.43
N TRP A 94 5.13 -19.21 11.07
CA TRP A 94 5.85 -18.09 11.68
C TRP A 94 5.16 -16.76 11.41
N LEU A 95 4.83 -16.47 10.14
CA LEU A 95 4.12 -15.24 9.78
C LEU A 95 2.70 -15.22 10.36
N MET A 96 2.01 -16.36 10.39
CA MET A 96 0.72 -16.51 11.06
C MET A 96 0.80 -16.09 12.53
N ASN A 97 1.77 -16.60 13.29
CA ASN A 97 1.94 -16.27 14.70
C ASN A 97 2.29 -14.78 14.90
N ILE A 98 3.14 -14.22 14.01
CA ILE A 98 3.45 -12.80 13.98
C ILE A 98 2.19 -11.96 13.78
N ASN A 99 1.35 -12.28 12.78
CA ASN A 99 0.14 -11.52 12.48
C ASN A 99 -0.84 -11.52 13.65
N ILE A 100 -1.03 -12.67 14.32
CA ILE A 100 -1.92 -12.77 15.49
C ILE A 100 -1.44 -11.83 16.61
N ILE A 101 -0.16 -11.91 16.96
CA ILE A 101 0.41 -11.13 18.06
C ILE A 101 0.42 -9.64 17.70
N LEU A 102 0.83 -9.29 16.48
CA LEU A 102 0.85 -7.91 16.00
C LEU A 102 -0.57 -7.32 16.01
N ARG A 103 -1.57 -8.05 15.52
CA ARG A 103 -2.97 -7.63 15.59
C ARG A 103 -3.41 -7.38 17.04
N CYS A 104 -3.07 -8.29 17.97
CA CYS A 104 -3.41 -8.11 19.38
C CYS A 104 -2.77 -6.85 19.97
N LEU A 105 -1.50 -6.58 19.66
CA LEU A 105 -0.80 -5.36 20.10
C LEU A 105 -1.46 -4.11 19.54
N VAL A 106 -1.67 -4.05 18.22
CA VAL A 106 -2.23 -2.86 17.54
C VAL A 106 -3.67 -2.57 17.98
N GLN A 107 -4.49 -3.60 18.19
CA GLN A 107 -5.91 -3.41 18.55
C GLN A 107 -6.15 -3.12 20.03
N ASN A 108 -5.32 -3.64 20.94
CA ASN A 108 -5.59 -3.61 22.38
C ASN A 108 -4.65 -2.73 23.20
N SER A 109 -3.65 -2.10 22.58
CA SER A 109 -2.65 -1.30 23.30
C SER A 109 -2.35 0.06 22.65
N THR A 110 -1.83 0.98 23.46
CA THR A 110 -1.36 2.28 22.99
C THR A 110 0.07 2.19 22.48
N GLU A 111 0.42 3.06 21.54
CA GLU A 111 1.78 3.15 21.00
C GLU A 111 2.85 3.26 22.09
N ASP A 112 2.70 4.19 23.05
CA ASP A 112 3.66 4.39 24.12
C ASP A 112 3.91 3.11 24.93
N ALA A 113 2.85 2.34 25.18
CA ALA A 113 2.96 1.10 25.92
C ALA A 113 3.76 0.04 25.12
N ILE A 114 3.53 -0.08 23.81
CA ILE A 114 4.30 -0.97 22.94
C ILE A 114 5.78 -0.56 22.92
N LEU A 115 6.05 0.73 22.67
CA LEU A 115 7.42 1.24 22.50
C LEU A 115 8.23 1.19 23.79
N THR A 116 7.65 1.57 24.93
CA THR A 116 8.33 1.48 26.24
C THR A 116 8.75 0.05 26.52
N ARG A 117 7.85 -0.93 26.35
CA ARG A 117 8.17 -2.34 26.61
C ARG A 117 9.12 -2.94 25.58
N TRP A 118 9.05 -2.51 24.33
CA TRP A 118 10.03 -2.90 23.31
C TRP A 118 11.44 -2.42 23.69
N ASN A 119 11.55 -1.19 24.19
CA ASN A 119 12.80 -0.57 24.62
C ASN A 119 13.32 -1.13 25.95
N ASP A 120 12.45 -1.43 26.91
CA ASP A 120 12.85 -2.10 28.14
C ASP A 120 13.43 -3.49 27.84
N ALA A 121 12.82 -4.22 26.89
CA ALA A 121 13.34 -5.49 26.41
C ALA A 121 14.64 -5.39 25.59
N LEU A 122 15.01 -4.19 25.08
CA LEU A 122 16.33 -3.95 24.46
C LEU A 122 17.45 -3.99 25.50
N SER A 123 17.18 -3.56 26.73
CA SER A 123 18.20 -3.44 27.78
C SER A 123 18.59 -4.78 28.45
N SER A 124 17.76 -5.81 28.32
CA SER A 124 17.85 -7.02 29.15
C SER A 124 18.49 -8.25 28.49
N VAL A 125 18.80 -8.21 27.19
CA VAL A 125 19.30 -9.40 26.47
C VAL A 125 20.56 -9.10 25.65
N ASN A 126 21.72 -9.43 26.22
CA ASN A 126 22.99 -9.51 25.51
C ASN A 126 22.88 -10.54 24.38
N GLY A 127 22.81 -10.09 23.12
CA GLY A 127 22.79 -10.93 21.93
C GLY A 127 21.56 -10.77 21.02
N THR A 128 20.57 -9.94 21.37
CA THR A 128 19.49 -9.60 20.44
C THR A 128 19.89 -8.43 19.52
N ARG A 129 19.41 -8.44 18.27
CA ARG A 129 19.59 -7.29 17.37
C ARG A 129 18.90 -6.08 18.00
N ASN A 130 19.68 -5.01 18.21
CA ASN A 130 19.16 -3.76 18.75
C ASN A 130 18.51 -2.95 17.61
N GLU A 131 17.30 -3.34 17.23
CA GLU A 131 16.50 -2.67 16.21
C GLU A 131 15.26 -2.00 16.83
N THR A 132 14.80 -0.89 16.23
CA THR A 132 13.54 -0.25 16.61
C THR A 132 12.35 -1.13 16.22
N PHE A 133 11.18 -0.88 16.81
CA PHE A 133 9.98 -1.64 16.48
C PHE A 133 9.61 -1.53 14.99
N SER A 134 9.76 -0.35 14.39
CA SER A 134 9.51 -0.12 12.96
C SER A 134 10.51 -0.88 12.07
N ALA A 135 11.80 -0.90 12.44
CA ALA A 135 12.83 -1.65 11.72
C ALA A 135 12.56 -3.16 11.75
N ALA A 136 12.13 -3.70 12.90
CA ALA A 136 11.70 -5.09 13.02
C ALA A 136 10.53 -5.42 12.07
N LEU A 137 9.54 -4.52 11.98
CA LEU A 137 8.40 -4.69 11.08
C LEU A 137 8.81 -4.70 9.59
N LEU A 138 9.72 -3.82 9.18
CA LEU A 138 10.25 -3.81 7.81
C LEU A 138 11.09 -5.05 7.51
N ARG A 139 11.92 -5.49 8.46
CA ARG A 139 12.74 -6.69 8.27
C ARG A 139 11.90 -7.96 8.12
N ILE A 140 10.86 -8.12 8.94
CA ILE A 140 9.90 -9.23 8.79
C ILE A 140 9.31 -9.21 7.38
N LEU A 141 8.88 -8.04 6.89
CA LEU A 141 8.33 -7.90 5.55
C LEU A 141 9.36 -8.28 4.47
N HIS A 142 10.59 -7.78 4.61
CA HIS A 142 11.69 -8.10 3.71
C HIS A 142 11.94 -9.60 3.64
N ASP A 143 12.09 -10.27 4.79
CA ASP A 143 12.38 -11.70 4.86
C ASP A 143 11.28 -12.52 4.17
N VAL A 144 10.02 -12.16 4.42
CA VAL A 144 8.84 -12.81 3.82
C VAL A 144 8.80 -12.62 2.30
N VAL A 145 8.99 -11.39 1.83
CA VAL A 145 8.92 -11.02 0.41
C VAL A 145 10.07 -11.68 -0.37
N LEU A 146 11.27 -11.68 0.20
CA LEU A 146 12.42 -12.39 -0.36
C LEU A 146 12.10 -13.89 -0.56
N ARG A 147 11.45 -14.51 0.42
CA ARG A 147 11.09 -15.93 0.36
C ARG A 147 9.99 -16.22 -0.65
N LEU A 148 9.00 -15.34 -0.78
CA LEU A 148 8.02 -15.40 -1.86
C LEU A 148 8.69 -15.40 -3.23
N LEU A 149 9.67 -14.51 -3.44
CA LEU A 149 10.46 -14.46 -4.68
C LEU A 149 11.30 -15.71 -4.90
N THR A 150 11.93 -16.25 -3.86
CA THR A 150 12.69 -17.51 -4.01
C THR A 150 11.78 -18.68 -4.34
N ASN A 151 10.58 -18.75 -3.74
CA ASN A 151 9.61 -19.81 -3.99
C ASN A 151 9.09 -19.75 -5.42
N THR A 152 8.74 -18.57 -5.94
CA THR A 152 8.26 -18.42 -7.32
C THR A 152 9.33 -18.83 -8.34
N ARG A 153 10.61 -18.53 -8.06
CA ARG A 153 11.75 -18.93 -8.90
C ARG A 153 12.06 -20.43 -8.83
N GLN A 154 12.04 -21.03 -7.63
CA GLN A 154 12.42 -22.44 -7.42
C GLN A 154 11.31 -23.42 -7.81
N LEU A 155 10.04 -23.10 -7.50
CA LEU A 155 8.92 -24.04 -7.66
C LEU A 155 8.31 -24.06 -9.07
N ARG A 156 9.01 -23.54 -10.09
CA ARG A 156 8.51 -23.45 -11.49
C ARG A 156 7.06 -22.94 -11.59
N GLY A 157 6.69 -21.96 -10.75
CA GLY A 157 5.36 -21.37 -10.76
C GLY A 157 4.29 -22.02 -9.88
N GLN A 158 4.60 -22.97 -8.99
CA GLN A 158 3.64 -23.32 -7.93
C GLN A 158 3.55 -22.19 -6.89
N ILE A 159 2.36 -21.62 -6.78
CA ILE A 159 2.06 -20.46 -5.94
C ILE A 159 1.75 -20.93 -4.52
N ASP A 160 2.50 -20.44 -3.53
CA ASP A 160 2.14 -20.60 -2.12
C ASP A 160 1.07 -19.57 -1.73
N MET A 161 -0.19 -19.87 -2.06
CA MET A 161 -1.33 -19.01 -1.75
C MET A 161 -1.48 -18.72 -0.26
N THR A 162 -1.04 -19.63 0.61
CA THR A 162 -1.10 -19.43 2.06
C THR A 162 -0.14 -18.34 2.49
N LEU A 163 1.10 -18.37 1.98
CA LEU A 163 2.06 -17.31 2.27
C LEU A 163 1.55 -15.97 1.75
N VAL A 164 1.07 -15.91 0.50
CA VAL A 164 0.50 -14.70 -0.13
C VAL A 164 -0.67 -14.12 0.67
N PHE A 165 -1.54 -14.97 1.20
CA PHE A 165 -2.63 -14.52 2.06
C PHE A 165 -2.10 -13.90 3.36
N LEU A 166 -1.17 -14.58 4.04
CA LEU A 166 -0.58 -14.09 5.28
C LEU A 166 0.24 -12.81 5.07
N THR A 167 0.90 -12.65 3.92
CA THR A 167 1.62 -11.41 3.57
C THR A 167 0.66 -10.27 3.34
N SER A 168 -0.46 -10.53 2.65
CA SER A 168 -1.51 -9.54 2.41
C SER A 168 -2.09 -9.05 3.74
N ASP A 169 -2.34 -9.95 4.69
CA ASP A 169 -2.86 -9.60 6.00
C ASP A 169 -1.83 -8.85 6.87
N TYR A 170 -0.55 -9.19 6.75
CA TYR A 170 0.53 -8.43 7.40
C TYR A 170 0.61 -7.00 6.85
N LEU A 171 0.53 -6.82 5.52
CA LEU A 171 0.47 -5.49 4.89
C LEU A 171 -0.77 -4.73 5.34
N TYR A 172 -1.91 -5.39 5.52
CA TYR A 172 -3.12 -4.76 6.06
C TYR A 172 -2.92 -4.26 7.49
N LEU A 173 -2.25 -5.02 8.36
CA LEU A 173 -1.90 -4.55 9.70
C LEU A 173 -0.98 -3.32 9.65
N LEU A 174 0.00 -3.29 8.73
CA LEU A 174 0.84 -2.11 8.53
C LEU A 174 0.01 -0.92 8.05
N MET A 175 -0.86 -1.09 7.05
CA MET A 175 -1.76 -0.02 6.59
C MET A 175 -2.61 0.52 7.75
N HIS A 176 -3.16 -0.36 8.59
CA HIS A 176 -3.94 0.04 9.75
C HIS A 176 -3.13 0.85 10.79
N ILE A 177 -1.85 0.54 10.98
CA ILE A 177 -0.94 1.36 11.80
C ILE A 177 -0.79 2.75 11.18
N MET A 178 -0.57 2.82 9.86
CA MET A 178 -0.34 4.08 9.14
C MET A 178 -1.59 4.97 9.06
N GLU A 179 -2.77 4.39 8.81
CA GLU A 179 -4.05 5.10 8.76
C GLU A 179 -4.41 5.71 10.12
N ASN A 180 -4.10 5.02 11.21
CA ASN A 180 -4.33 5.49 12.57
C ASN A 180 -3.20 6.38 13.09
N ALA A 181 -2.82 7.40 12.31
CA ALA A 181 -1.70 8.29 12.60
C ALA A 181 -1.80 9.04 13.93
N LYS A 182 -3.02 9.18 14.49
CA LYS A 182 -3.23 9.74 15.83
C LYS A 182 -2.78 8.80 16.95
N GLN A 183 -2.87 7.50 16.73
CA GLN A 183 -2.55 6.48 17.73
C GLN A 183 -1.09 6.01 17.62
N PHE A 184 -0.52 5.97 16.41
CA PHE A 184 0.81 5.41 16.13
C PHE A 184 1.78 6.44 15.51
N ARG A 185 1.78 7.66 16.04
CA ARG A 185 2.52 8.79 15.46
C ARG A 185 4.03 8.56 15.49
N THR A 186 4.56 8.04 16.59
CA THR A 186 6.00 7.85 16.82
C THR A 186 6.54 6.74 15.91
N ILE A 187 5.80 5.65 15.77
CA ILE A 187 6.09 4.53 14.89
C ILE A 187 6.09 5.01 13.44
N ILE A 188 5.08 5.78 13.00
CA ILE A 188 5.03 6.35 11.65
C ILE A 188 6.20 7.31 11.42
N TYR A 189 6.53 8.13 12.39
CA TYR A 189 7.69 9.02 12.30
C TYR A 189 8.99 8.23 12.15
N ASP A 190 9.18 7.18 12.95
CA ASP A 190 10.36 6.29 12.87
C ASP A 190 10.41 5.58 11.51
N PHE A 191 9.28 5.09 10.99
CA PHE A 191 9.20 4.58 9.61
C PHE A 191 9.66 5.64 8.61
N ARG A 192 9.21 6.89 8.72
CA ARG A 192 9.65 7.97 7.82
C ARG A 192 11.13 8.31 7.96
N GLN A 193 11.69 8.28 9.17
CA GLN A 193 13.13 8.48 9.36
C GLN A 193 13.95 7.36 8.72
N LEU A 194 13.48 6.11 8.82
CA LEU A 194 14.07 4.98 8.10
C LEU A 194 13.98 5.13 6.58
N LEU A 195 13.07 5.97 6.06
CA LEU A 195 13.00 6.31 4.62
C LEU A 195 13.95 7.44 4.21
N ILE A 196 14.15 8.44 5.08
CA ILE A 196 14.91 9.67 4.75
C ILE A 196 16.42 9.45 4.92
N HIS A 197 16.84 8.64 5.89
CA HIS A 197 18.25 8.38 6.13
C HIS A 197 18.97 7.64 4.99
N ASP A 198 18.25 7.18 3.96
CA ASP A 198 18.83 6.60 2.73
C ASP A 198 19.73 7.59 1.94
N GLU A 199 19.64 8.91 2.17
CA GLU A 199 20.33 9.91 1.32
C GLU A 199 21.60 10.56 1.91
N THR A 200 21.91 10.45 3.22
CA THR A 200 22.83 11.44 3.85
C THR A 200 24.12 10.95 4.51
N ASP A 201 24.34 9.66 4.80
CA ASP A 201 25.53 9.24 5.56
C ASP A 201 26.39 8.16 4.86
N GLU A 202 27.47 8.59 4.19
CA GLU A 202 28.56 7.73 3.71
C GLU A 202 29.51 7.25 4.84
N THR A 203 29.31 7.66 6.10
CA THR A 203 30.34 7.50 7.14
C THR A 203 29.90 6.83 8.44
N VAL A 204 29.02 5.82 8.39
CA VAL A 204 28.83 4.94 9.54
C VAL A 204 28.77 3.48 9.09
N HIS A 205 29.72 2.68 9.57
CA HIS A 205 29.73 1.21 9.51
C HIS A 205 28.53 0.59 10.26
N ARG A 206 27.31 0.77 9.74
CA ARG A 206 26.11 -0.04 10.05
C ARG A 206 25.60 -0.63 8.73
N LEU A 207 26.31 -1.64 8.27
CA LEU A 207 26.21 -2.30 6.96
C LEU A 207 24.87 -2.96 6.61
N ASP A 208 23.78 -2.81 7.37
CA ASP A 208 22.57 -3.60 7.11
C ASP A 208 21.28 -2.79 6.88
N THR A 209 21.21 -1.46 7.08
CA THR A 209 19.91 -0.73 7.02
C THR A 209 19.67 0.13 5.78
N PHE A 210 20.75 0.57 5.12
CA PHE A 210 20.75 1.53 4.00
C PHE A 210 20.19 1.03 2.65
N SER A 211 19.72 -0.21 2.57
CA SER A 211 19.26 -0.81 1.32
C SER A 211 17.96 -1.57 1.44
N TYR A 212 17.30 -1.60 2.61
CA TYR A 212 16.14 -2.47 2.76
C TYR A 212 14.96 -2.01 1.93
N LEU A 213 14.67 -0.70 1.88
CA LEU A 213 13.46 -0.22 1.21
C LEU A 213 13.58 -0.26 -0.31
N THR A 214 14.68 0.22 -0.88
CA THR A 214 14.91 0.16 -2.34
C THR A 214 14.89 -1.29 -2.82
N ILE A 215 15.56 -2.19 -2.10
CA ILE A 215 15.55 -3.63 -2.38
C ILE A 215 14.14 -4.22 -2.23
N LEU A 216 13.44 -3.90 -1.15
CA LEU A 216 12.09 -4.42 -0.87
C LEU A 216 11.08 -3.91 -1.91
N SER A 217 11.17 -2.65 -2.30
CA SER A 217 10.37 -2.04 -3.36
C SER A 217 10.66 -2.68 -4.73
N GLU A 218 11.92 -2.97 -5.04
CA GLU A 218 12.28 -3.75 -6.23
C GLU A 218 11.77 -5.20 -6.14
N TYR A 219 11.72 -5.79 -4.94
CA TYR A 219 11.13 -7.11 -4.75
C TYR A 219 9.63 -7.14 -4.99
N PHE A 220 8.87 -6.14 -4.50
CA PHE A 220 7.44 -6.00 -4.81
C PHE A 220 7.20 -5.79 -6.31
N LYS A 221 8.08 -5.02 -6.96
CA LYS A 221 8.06 -4.84 -8.41
C LYS A 221 8.30 -6.15 -9.17
N LEU A 222 9.23 -6.98 -8.74
CA LEU A 222 9.44 -8.32 -9.30
C LEU A 222 8.27 -9.28 -9.00
N LEU A 223 7.61 -9.15 -7.85
CA LEU A 223 6.41 -9.92 -7.50
C LEU A 223 5.18 -9.49 -8.30
N SER A 224 5.15 -8.28 -8.85
CA SER A 224 4.00 -7.72 -9.59
C SER A 224 3.53 -8.59 -10.76
N SER A 225 4.43 -9.34 -11.40
CA SER A 225 4.06 -10.25 -12.48
C SER A 225 3.22 -11.45 -12.00
N PHE A 226 3.21 -11.70 -10.69
CA PHE A 226 2.52 -12.83 -10.06
C PHE A 226 1.42 -12.39 -9.07
N TYR A 227 1.64 -11.30 -8.32
CA TYR A 227 0.81 -10.88 -7.19
C TYR A 227 0.55 -9.36 -7.18
N ILE A 228 -0.25 -8.88 -8.13
CA ILE A 228 -0.64 -7.46 -8.23
C ILE A 228 -1.25 -6.90 -6.94
N PRO A 229 -2.14 -7.59 -6.20
CA PRO A 229 -2.73 -7.05 -4.98
C PRO A 229 -1.69 -6.69 -3.91
N LEU A 230 -0.63 -7.48 -3.77
CA LEU A 230 0.45 -7.19 -2.81
C LEU A 230 1.21 -5.92 -3.21
N LEU A 231 1.46 -5.71 -4.50
CA LEU A 231 2.06 -4.48 -4.98
C LEU A 231 1.15 -3.29 -4.66
N LEU A 232 -0.16 -3.37 -4.92
CA LEU A 232 -1.09 -2.26 -4.63
C LEU A 232 -1.16 -1.91 -3.14
N GLN A 233 -1.11 -2.91 -2.26
CA GLN A 233 -1.03 -2.67 -0.81
C GLN A 233 0.30 -1.99 -0.45
N TRP A 234 1.42 -2.45 -1.01
CA TRP A 234 2.73 -1.83 -0.79
C TRP A 234 2.76 -0.37 -1.29
N THR A 235 2.19 -0.09 -2.46
CA THR A 235 2.13 1.26 -3.03
C THR A 235 1.28 2.18 -2.18
N HIS A 236 0.21 1.66 -1.57
CA HIS A 236 -0.59 2.41 -0.62
C HIS A 236 0.20 2.75 0.66
N ILE A 237 0.96 1.80 1.22
CA ILE A 237 1.84 2.05 2.37
C ILE A 237 2.87 3.13 2.05
N LEU A 238 3.56 3.02 0.91
CA LEU A 238 4.52 4.04 0.45
C LEU A 238 3.85 5.42 0.30
N ASN A 239 2.61 5.45 -0.17
CA ASN A 239 1.84 6.67 -0.29
C ASN A 239 1.52 7.32 1.08
N MET A 240 1.20 6.51 2.09
CA MET A 240 0.95 7.00 3.46
C MET A 240 2.23 7.48 4.17
N LEU A 241 3.36 6.92 3.75
CA LEU A 241 4.68 7.29 4.24
C LEU A 241 5.30 8.50 3.53
N ASP A 242 4.61 9.09 2.55
CA ASP A 242 5.10 10.20 1.73
C ASP A 242 6.43 9.84 1.00
N TYR A 243 6.53 8.63 0.46
CA TYR A 243 7.69 8.19 -0.32
C TYR A 243 7.61 8.69 -1.78
N ILE A 244 8.42 9.68 -2.12
CA ILE A 244 8.30 10.50 -3.34
C ILE A 244 9.32 10.10 -4.43
N GLN A 245 10.12 9.04 -4.26
CA GLN A 245 11.22 8.74 -5.20
C GLN A 245 10.75 8.52 -6.66
N GLU A 246 11.12 9.46 -7.55
CA GLU A 246 10.63 9.48 -8.95
C GLU A 246 10.99 8.22 -9.73
N ALA A 247 12.23 7.74 -9.57
CA ALA A 247 12.73 6.56 -10.28
C ALA A 247 11.86 5.32 -10.00
N TRP A 248 11.34 5.18 -8.78
CA TRP A 248 10.48 4.07 -8.43
C TRP A 248 9.10 4.20 -9.08
N TRP A 249 8.42 5.35 -8.91
CA TRP A 249 7.08 5.58 -9.45
C TRP A 249 7.05 5.55 -10.98
N SER A 250 8.03 6.16 -11.65
CA SER A 250 8.17 6.11 -13.11
C SER A 250 8.40 4.68 -13.60
N SER A 251 9.29 3.93 -12.96
CA SER A 251 9.53 2.54 -13.33
C SER A 251 8.27 1.70 -13.13
N MET A 252 7.56 1.87 -12.02
CA MET A 252 6.38 1.10 -11.68
C MET A 252 5.23 1.32 -12.68
N LEU A 253 5.01 2.56 -13.11
CA LEU A 253 4.01 2.91 -14.14
C LEU A 253 4.41 2.44 -15.54
N SER A 254 5.72 2.31 -15.82
CA SER A 254 6.24 1.89 -17.14
C SER A 254 6.14 0.37 -17.42
N ILE A 255 6.03 -0.46 -16.37
CA ILE A 255 6.21 -1.93 -16.48
C ILE A 255 5.04 -2.63 -17.17
N LEU A 256 3.88 -1.99 -17.25
CA LEU A 256 2.64 -2.66 -17.63
C LEU A 256 2.15 -2.14 -18.97
N ILE A 257 2.63 -2.73 -20.06
CA ILE A 257 1.92 -2.62 -21.34
C ILE A 257 0.57 -3.32 -21.14
N PRO A 258 -0.58 -2.65 -21.34
CA PRO A 258 -1.89 -3.22 -21.04
C PRO A 258 -2.25 -4.29 -22.08
N SER A 259 -1.79 -5.52 -21.83
CA SER A 259 -2.13 -6.70 -22.62
C SER A 259 -3.28 -7.50 -21.99
N SER A 260 -3.58 -7.27 -20.71
CA SER A 260 -4.66 -7.95 -19.98
C SER A 260 -5.48 -7.01 -19.08
N LEU A 261 -6.71 -7.42 -18.76
CA LEU A 261 -7.58 -6.69 -17.81
C LEU A 261 -6.90 -6.52 -16.42
N ILE A 262 -6.12 -7.51 -16.00
CA ILE A 262 -5.42 -7.49 -14.72
C ILE A 262 -4.32 -6.40 -14.72
N THR A 263 -3.58 -6.27 -15.82
CA THR A 263 -2.60 -5.18 -15.97
C THR A 263 -3.27 -3.79 -15.99
N HIS A 264 -4.47 -3.67 -16.58
CA HIS A 264 -5.24 -2.42 -16.58
C HIS A 264 -5.67 -2.01 -15.16
N LEU A 265 -6.19 -2.94 -14.36
CA LEU A 265 -6.54 -2.71 -12.96
C LEU A 265 -5.32 -2.34 -12.10
N SER A 266 -4.18 -2.99 -12.35
CA SER A 266 -2.92 -2.67 -11.66
C SER A 266 -2.50 -1.23 -11.91
N ILE A 267 -2.40 -0.82 -13.18
CA ILE A 267 -2.01 0.55 -13.55
C ILE A 267 -2.97 1.56 -12.94
N SER A 268 -4.27 1.26 -12.94
CA SER A 268 -5.29 2.14 -12.37
C SER A 268 -5.09 2.38 -10.87
N GLY A 269 -4.88 1.32 -10.08
CA GLY A 269 -4.66 1.47 -8.63
C GLY A 269 -3.32 2.13 -8.28
N GLN A 270 -2.30 1.88 -9.10
CA GLN A 270 -0.99 2.52 -8.99
C GLN A 270 -1.06 4.01 -9.30
N LEU A 271 -1.72 4.37 -10.40
CA LEU A 271 -1.93 5.75 -10.83
C LEU A 271 -2.76 6.51 -9.80
N GLN A 272 -3.82 5.90 -9.25
CA GLN A 272 -4.57 6.47 -8.14
C GLN A 272 -3.65 6.83 -6.96
N SER A 273 -2.83 5.88 -6.50
CA SER A 273 -1.92 6.10 -5.38
C SER A 273 -0.93 7.24 -5.65
N TYR A 274 -0.36 7.28 -6.85
CA TYR A 274 0.59 8.31 -7.24
C TYR A 274 -0.06 9.70 -7.41
N CYS A 275 -1.26 9.76 -7.98
CA CYS A 275 -2.03 11.01 -8.09
C CYS A 275 -2.38 11.57 -6.71
N ASP A 276 -2.82 10.72 -5.78
CA ASP A 276 -3.11 11.11 -4.40
C ASP A 276 -1.86 11.61 -3.65
N LEU A 277 -0.67 11.08 -3.98
CA LEU A 277 0.61 11.54 -3.46
C LEU A 277 0.93 12.96 -3.96
N ILE A 278 0.83 13.18 -5.27
CA ILE A 278 1.10 14.48 -5.90
C ILE A 278 0.11 15.54 -5.42
N CYS A 279 -1.18 15.19 -5.31
CA CYS A 279 -2.19 16.15 -4.83
C CYS A 279 -1.98 16.58 -3.38
N ARG A 280 -1.35 15.74 -2.54
CA ARG A 280 -1.00 16.11 -1.16
C ARG A 280 0.22 17.02 -1.09
N HIS A 281 1.17 16.82 -1.99
CA HIS A 281 2.40 17.60 -2.06
C HIS A 281 2.33 18.53 -3.27
N GLU A 282 1.59 19.65 -3.15
CA GLU A 282 1.36 20.66 -4.20
C GLU A 282 2.64 21.29 -4.80
N LEU A 283 3.84 20.88 -4.35
CA LEU A 283 5.13 21.48 -4.68
C LEU A 283 5.94 20.77 -5.78
N TYR A 284 5.48 19.63 -6.31
CA TYR A 284 6.29 18.84 -7.24
C TYR A 284 5.81 18.92 -8.69
N VAL A 285 6.30 19.94 -9.41
CA VAL A 285 6.06 20.13 -10.85
C VAL A 285 6.62 18.96 -11.67
N GLU A 286 7.77 18.40 -11.29
CA GLU A 286 8.47 17.33 -12.03
C GLU A 286 7.63 16.05 -12.14
N HIS A 287 7.10 15.55 -11.01
CA HIS A 287 6.23 14.37 -11.00
C HIS A 287 4.97 14.57 -11.84
N LEU A 288 4.38 15.77 -11.79
CA LEU A 288 3.22 16.11 -12.60
C LEU A 288 3.57 16.14 -14.09
N THR A 289 4.74 16.66 -14.48
CA THR A 289 5.20 16.61 -15.88
C THR A 289 5.39 15.18 -16.38
N SER A 290 5.90 14.27 -15.54
CA SER A 290 6.11 12.87 -15.92
C SER A 290 4.80 12.14 -16.27
N ILE A 291 3.71 12.46 -15.55
CA ILE A 291 2.38 11.88 -15.81
C ILE A 291 1.79 12.46 -17.10
N ILE A 292 1.85 13.78 -17.24
CA ILE A 292 1.25 14.49 -18.36
C ILE A 292 1.94 14.16 -19.68
N THR A 293 3.26 14.03 -19.69
CA THR A 293 4.01 13.74 -20.93
C THR A 293 3.78 12.32 -21.45
N HIS A 294 3.42 11.37 -20.58
CA HIS A 294 3.24 9.97 -20.96
C HIS A 294 1.81 9.67 -21.46
N TYR A 295 1.63 9.57 -22.78
CA TYR A 295 0.31 9.43 -23.42
C TYR A 295 -0.55 8.27 -22.89
N GLN A 296 0.06 7.16 -22.47
CA GLN A 296 -0.70 6.03 -21.92
C GLN A 296 -1.33 6.39 -20.58
N LEU A 297 -0.61 7.11 -19.72
CA LEU A 297 -1.12 7.53 -18.40
C LEU A 297 -2.22 8.57 -18.58
N LEU A 298 -2.04 9.52 -19.49
CA LEU A 298 -3.10 10.45 -19.90
C LEU A 298 -4.35 9.73 -20.39
N PHE A 299 -4.20 8.70 -21.23
CA PHE A 299 -5.33 7.90 -21.67
C PHE A 299 -6.09 7.29 -20.48
N PHE A 300 -5.39 6.73 -19.49
CA PHE A 300 -6.01 6.17 -18.29
C PHE A 300 -6.72 7.24 -17.43
N LEU A 301 -6.11 8.42 -17.29
CA LEU A 301 -6.74 9.55 -16.59
C LEU A 301 -8.04 9.97 -17.29
N PHE A 302 -8.04 10.09 -18.63
CA PHE A 302 -9.26 10.39 -19.37
C PHE A 302 -10.28 9.27 -19.29
N GLU A 303 -9.86 8.00 -19.31
CA GLU A 303 -10.79 6.89 -19.14
C GLU A 303 -11.52 6.97 -17.78
N GLN A 304 -10.84 7.44 -16.74
CA GLN A 304 -11.34 7.44 -15.35
C GLN A 304 -11.84 8.81 -14.85
N SER A 305 -11.85 9.83 -15.70
CA SER A 305 -12.18 11.22 -15.32
C SER A 305 -13.54 11.39 -14.66
N ASP A 306 -14.54 10.59 -15.08
CA ASP A 306 -15.91 10.68 -14.56
C ASP A 306 -16.14 9.81 -13.30
N THR A 307 -15.28 8.81 -13.07
CA THR A 307 -15.50 7.77 -12.05
C THR A 307 -14.69 7.98 -10.79
N CYS A 308 -13.55 8.66 -10.89
CA CYS A 308 -12.54 8.69 -9.84
C CYS A 308 -12.26 10.11 -9.34
N THR A 309 -12.41 10.32 -8.04
CA THR A 309 -12.20 11.62 -7.38
C THR A 309 -10.76 12.11 -7.47
N TYR A 310 -9.77 11.20 -7.41
CA TYR A 310 -8.35 11.55 -7.50
C TYR A 310 -7.99 12.20 -8.83
N VAL A 311 -8.63 11.78 -9.94
CA VAL A 311 -8.41 12.35 -11.27
C VAL A 311 -8.92 13.78 -11.31
N HIS A 312 -10.08 14.04 -10.70
CA HIS A 312 -10.62 15.39 -10.58
C HIS A 312 -9.72 16.31 -9.76
N ASN A 313 -9.17 15.81 -8.65
CA ASN A 313 -8.22 16.57 -7.82
C ASN A 313 -6.94 16.91 -8.61
N LEU A 314 -6.42 15.94 -9.38
CA LEU A 314 -5.23 16.14 -10.20
C LEU A 314 -5.48 17.18 -11.31
N PHE A 315 -6.60 17.10 -12.04
CA PHE A 315 -6.95 18.14 -13.02
C PHE A 315 -7.17 19.50 -12.36
N GLY A 316 -7.78 19.54 -11.18
CA GLY A 316 -7.87 20.76 -10.37
C GLY A 316 -6.50 21.38 -10.07
N LEU A 317 -5.48 20.58 -9.79
CA LEU A 317 -4.11 21.04 -9.56
C LEU A 317 -3.43 21.54 -10.85
N ILE A 318 -3.65 20.84 -11.97
CA ILE A 318 -3.18 21.26 -13.31
C ILE A 318 -3.77 22.62 -13.69
N HIS A 319 -5.07 22.82 -13.48
CA HIS A 319 -5.79 24.04 -13.83
C HIS A 319 -5.36 25.27 -13.01
N ARG A 320 -4.80 25.06 -11.81
CA ARG A 320 -4.29 26.14 -10.94
C ARG A 320 -2.95 26.70 -11.38
N THR A 321 -2.21 26.00 -12.24
CA THR A 321 -0.84 26.38 -12.62
C THR A 321 -0.72 26.53 -14.13
N SER A 322 -0.25 27.70 -14.59
CA SER A 322 -0.12 27.99 -16.02
C SER A 322 0.78 26.99 -16.74
N VAL A 323 1.97 26.71 -16.19
CA VAL A 323 2.95 25.76 -16.76
C VAL A 323 2.37 24.35 -16.88
N ALA A 324 1.64 23.86 -15.87
CA ALA A 324 1.02 22.54 -15.95
C ALA A 324 -0.10 22.50 -17.00
N SER A 325 -0.92 23.55 -17.04
CA SER A 325 -1.98 23.71 -18.04
C SER A 325 -1.40 23.75 -19.46
N HIS A 326 -0.26 24.42 -19.66
CA HIS A 326 0.46 24.47 -20.95
C HIS A 326 0.88 23.07 -21.39
N LEU A 327 1.64 22.38 -20.53
CA LEU A 327 2.12 21.01 -20.80
C LEU A 327 0.95 20.04 -21.02
N PHE A 328 -0.15 20.22 -20.29
CA PHE A 328 -1.34 19.41 -20.46
C PHE A 328 -1.96 19.57 -21.85
N VAL A 329 -2.16 20.80 -22.32
CA VAL A 329 -2.71 21.04 -23.67
C VAL A 329 -1.73 20.58 -24.75
N GLU A 330 -0.44 20.85 -24.59
CA GLU A 330 0.62 20.43 -25.53
C GLU A 330 0.69 18.89 -25.64
N SER A 331 0.62 18.18 -24.52
CA SER A 331 0.64 16.71 -24.49
C SER A 331 -0.59 16.09 -25.18
N ILE A 332 -1.76 16.72 -25.07
CA ILE A 332 -2.98 16.30 -25.78
C ILE A 332 -2.82 16.54 -27.28
N TYR A 333 -2.31 17.71 -27.67
CA TYR A 333 -2.10 18.08 -29.07
C TYR A 333 -1.14 17.10 -29.76
N THR A 334 0.01 16.83 -29.14
CA THR A 334 1.04 15.94 -29.69
C THR A 334 0.61 14.47 -29.76
N ASN A 335 -0.21 14.01 -28.82
CA ASN A 335 -0.65 12.61 -28.74
C ASN A 335 -2.08 12.35 -29.21
N TRP A 336 -2.72 13.32 -29.87
CA TRP A 336 -4.14 13.29 -30.23
C TRP A 336 -4.58 11.99 -30.91
N ASP A 337 -3.87 11.60 -31.97
CA ASP A 337 -4.18 10.40 -32.73
C ASP A 337 -4.08 9.13 -31.89
N ASN A 338 -3.10 9.07 -30.98
CA ASN A 338 -2.87 7.94 -30.09
C ASN A 338 -3.95 7.81 -29.02
N LEU A 339 -4.36 8.94 -28.42
CA LEU A 339 -5.39 8.99 -27.40
C LEU A 339 -6.74 8.51 -27.94
N LEU A 340 -7.09 8.91 -29.17
CA LEU A 340 -8.38 8.61 -29.76
C LEU A 340 -8.46 7.24 -30.48
N LYS A 341 -7.39 6.44 -30.53
CA LYS A 341 -7.37 5.14 -31.24
C LYS A 341 -8.50 4.18 -30.84
N ARG A 342 -8.84 4.13 -29.55
CA ARG A 342 -9.80 3.14 -29.02
C ARG A 342 -11.25 3.56 -29.15
N ASN A 343 -11.59 4.81 -28.78
CA ASN A 343 -12.96 5.31 -28.82
C ASN A 343 -12.99 6.83 -29.04
N LYS A 344 -13.05 7.24 -30.31
CA LYS A 344 -12.96 8.66 -30.71
C LYS A 344 -14.04 9.53 -30.07
N LEU A 345 -15.29 9.08 -30.02
CA LEU A 345 -16.41 9.88 -29.50
C LEU A 345 -16.33 10.04 -27.97
N LEU A 346 -16.20 8.94 -27.23
CA LEU A 346 -16.23 9.00 -25.77
C LEU A 346 -15.02 9.77 -25.23
N LEU A 347 -13.83 9.49 -25.77
CA LEU A 347 -12.60 10.12 -25.29
C LEU A 347 -12.54 11.59 -25.68
N SER A 348 -12.98 11.98 -26.88
CA SER A 348 -13.08 13.40 -27.22
C SER A 348 -13.99 14.15 -26.26
N LEU A 349 -15.15 13.60 -25.87
CA LEU A 349 -16.02 14.23 -24.87
C LEU A 349 -15.37 14.32 -23.48
N LYS A 350 -14.64 13.29 -23.05
CA LYS A 350 -13.95 13.31 -21.75
C LYS A 350 -12.79 14.30 -21.73
N ILE A 351 -11.94 14.28 -22.76
CA ILE A 351 -10.87 15.29 -22.94
C ILE A 351 -11.49 16.68 -22.94
N PHE A 352 -12.57 16.88 -23.70
CA PHE A 352 -13.25 18.17 -23.78
C PHE A 352 -13.68 18.71 -22.40
N ARG A 353 -14.31 17.87 -21.56
CA ARG A 353 -14.70 18.26 -20.19
C ARG A 353 -13.52 18.65 -19.32
N THR A 354 -12.37 18.00 -19.50
CA THR A 354 -11.16 18.34 -18.75
C THR A 354 -10.58 19.69 -19.19
N LEU A 355 -10.73 20.07 -20.47
CA LEU A 355 -10.19 21.33 -21.00
C LEU A 355 -10.96 22.58 -20.54
N GLU A 356 -12.19 22.46 -20.02
CA GLU A 356 -13.02 23.60 -19.63
C GLU A 356 -12.40 24.45 -18.51
N GLY A 357 -11.55 23.85 -17.68
CA GLY A 357 -10.93 24.50 -16.51
C GLY A 357 -9.54 25.06 -16.71
N ILE A 358 -9.00 25.07 -17.94
CA ILE A 358 -7.60 25.49 -18.21
C ILE A 358 -7.31 26.91 -17.74
N HIS A 359 -6.06 27.11 -17.28
CA HIS A 359 -5.55 28.41 -16.86
C HIS A 359 -5.68 29.48 -17.97
N LEU A 360 -6.04 30.71 -17.58
CA LEU A 360 -6.38 31.79 -18.53
C LEU A 360 -5.21 32.17 -19.47
N ASP A 361 -3.98 32.04 -18.99
CA ASP A 361 -2.78 32.33 -19.77
C ASP A 361 -2.61 31.40 -20.99
N GLU A 362 -3.19 30.21 -20.96
CA GLU A 362 -3.04 29.17 -21.99
C GLU A 362 -4.21 29.11 -22.98
N THR A 363 -5.02 30.17 -23.00
CA THR A 363 -6.20 30.29 -23.87
C THR A 363 -5.85 30.23 -25.36
N CYS A 364 -4.70 30.76 -25.79
CA CYS A 364 -4.26 30.70 -27.18
C CYS A 364 -3.97 29.27 -27.65
N LEU A 365 -3.24 28.49 -26.84
CA LEU A 365 -2.90 27.10 -27.18
C LEU A 365 -4.17 26.23 -27.18
N LEU A 366 -5.09 26.49 -26.25
CA LEU A 366 -6.40 25.84 -26.21
C LEU A 366 -7.22 26.13 -27.48
N LEU A 367 -7.23 27.37 -27.98
CA LEU A 367 -7.92 27.73 -29.22
C LEU A 367 -7.35 26.99 -30.42
N VAL A 368 -6.02 26.88 -30.53
CA VAL A 368 -5.36 26.11 -31.60
C VAL A 368 -5.80 24.63 -31.54
N LEU A 369 -5.77 24.02 -30.35
CA LEU A 369 -6.22 22.64 -30.17
C LEU A 369 -7.70 22.46 -30.58
N LEU A 370 -8.59 23.36 -30.14
CA LEU A 370 -10.02 23.26 -30.45
C LEU A 370 -10.30 23.41 -31.96
N ILE A 371 -9.60 24.32 -32.63
CA ILE A 371 -9.79 24.58 -34.06
C ILE A 371 -9.21 23.45 -34.91
N GLU A 372 -7.98 23.02 -34.62
CA GLU A 372 -7.27 22.06 -35.46
C GLU A 372 -7.69 20.61 -35.20
N GLN A 373 -8.09 20.25 -33.98
CA GLN A 373 -8.32 18.86 -33.60
C GLN A 373 -9.80 18.54 -33.30
N PHE A 374 -10.54 19.44 -32.63
CA PHE A 374 -11.94 19.18 -32.25
C PHE A 374 -12.97 19.52 -33.33
N LEU A 375 -12.86 20.68 -34.00
CA LEU A 375 -13.79 21.08 -35.07
C LEU A 375 -13.82 20.13 -36.27
N PRO A 376 -12.71 19.47 -36.67
CA PRO A 376 -12.75 18.52 -37.79
C PRO A 376 -13.44 17.19 -37.45
N LEU A 377 -13.80 16.93 -36.19
CA LEU A 377 -14.44 15.68 -35.81
C LEU A 377 -15.85 15.58 -36.43
N PRO A 378 -16.25 14.40 -36.94
CA PRO A 378 -17.55 14.21 -37.59
C PRO A 378 -18.75 14.21 -36.60
N TYR A 379 -18.52 14.53 -35.32
CA TYR A 379 -19.49 14.40 -34.25
C TYR A 379 -20.09 15.76 -33.89
N ILE A 380 -21.34 15.99 -34.30
CA ILE A 380 -22.07 17.26 -34.12
C ILE A 380 -22.13 17.71 -32.65
N SER A 381 -22.27 16.77 -31.70
CA SER A 381 -22.33 17.08 -30.27
C SER A 381 -21.01 17.67 -29.75
N VAL A 382 -19.87 17.10 -30.18
CA VAL A 382 -18.54 17.57 -29.81
C VAL A 382 -18.28 18.93 -30.47
N LEU A 383 -18.68 19.09 -31.74
CA LEU A 383 -18.53 20.33 -32.48
C LEU A 383 -19.27 21.51 -31.81
N ARG A 384 -20.53 21.32 -31.44
CA ARG A 384 -21.32 22.36 -30.75
C ARG A 384 -20.73 22.77 -29.41
N LEU A 385 -20.18 21.81 -28.67
CA LEU A 385 -19.50 22.09 -27.41
C LEU A 385 -18.21 22.89 -27.65
N ALA A 386 -17.41 22.48 -28.63
CA ALA A 386 -16.19 23.19 -29.01
C ALA A 386 -16.46 24.64 -29.46
N GLU A 387 -17.47 24.87 -30.29
CA GLU A 387 -17.90 26.22 -30.69
C GLU A 387 -18.24 27.10 -29.48
N LEU A 388 -18.95 26.55 -28.48
CA LEU A 388 -19.36 27.28 -27.29
C LEU A 388 -18.16 27.69 -26.43
N ILE A 389 -17.17 26.80 -26.23
CA ILE A 389 -15.95 27.16 -25.48
C ILE A 389 -15.09 28.14 -26.27
N VAL A 390 -14.94 27.96 -27.59
CA VAL A 390 -14.21 28.93 -28.44
C VAL A 390 -14.80 30.34 -28.25
N LEU A 391 -16.12 30.47 -28.25
CA LEU A 391 -16.80 31.75 -28.01
C LEU A 391 -16.56 32.29 -26.59
N ILE A 392 -16.58 31.43 -25.56
CA ILE A 392 -16.30 31.83 -24.18
C ILE A 392 -14.86 32.32 -24.04
N VAL A 393 -13.90 31.58 -24.61
CA VAL A 393 -12.47 31.89 -24.56
C VAL A 393 -12.20 33.21 -25.30
N LEU A 394 -12.74 33.38 -26.51
CA LEU A 394 -12.62 34.63 -27.28
C LEU A 394 -13.25 35.83 -26.57
N LYS A 395 -14.23 35.63 -25.69
CA LYS A 395 -14.84 36.70 -24.88
C LYS A 395 -13.98 37.07 -23.65
N ARG A 396 -13.10 36.17 -23.21
CA ARG A 396 -12.20 36.38 -22.07
C ARG A 396 -10.89 37.05 -22.49
N CYS A 397 -10.45 36.84 -23.73
CA CYS A 397 -9.41 37.62 -24.40
C CYS A 397 -9.93 39.01 -24.76
#